data_AF-A0A6G1BZM9-F1
#
_entry.id   AF-A0A6G1BZM9-F1
#
_cell.length_a   1.000
_cell.length_b   1.000
_cell.length_c   1.000
_cell.angle_alpha   90.00
_cell.angle_beta   90.00
_cell.angle_gamma   90.00
#
_symmetry.space_group_name_H-M   'P 1'
#
loop_
_entity.id
_entity.type
_entity.pdbx_description
1 polymer ?
#
loop_
_entity_poly.entity_id
_entity_poly.type
_entity_poly.pdbx_seq_one_letter_code
_entity_poly.pdbx_strand_id
1 'polypeptide(L)'
;MAVPVEIIRSEVLRPSPASGGSERAAKLTAFDRAATDGHIPAAFAWEAAPSNDAIKGGLAAVLARFPHLAGRFGVDERGGRCFRLNDAGVRVLEATAAADLTGALAHDVAAHVNELYPKADKVINWRVI
;
A
#
# COMPACT_ATOMS: atom_id res chain seq x y z
N MET A 1 -18.11 21.86 -4.14
CA MET A 1 -18.67 20.51 -4.36
C MET A 1 -17.52 19.52 -4.40
N ALA A 2 -17.70 18.30 -3.92
CA ALA A 2 -16.68 17.26 -4.07
C ALA A 2 -16.50 16.91 -5.56
N VAL A 3 -15.26 16.73 -6.00
CA VAL A 3 -14.96 16.27 -7.37
C VAL A 3 -15.37 14.80 -7.49
N PRO A 4 -16.26 14.43 -8.43
CA PRO A 4 -16.59 13.02 -8.68
C PRO A 4 -15.34 12.26 -9.13
N VAL A 5 -15.09 11.12 -8.49
CA VAL A 5 -14.00 10.18 -8.83
C VAL A 5 -14.59 8.81 -9.10
N GLU A 6 -14.22 8.21 -10.22
CA GLU A 6 -14.65 6.88 -10.64
C GLU A 6 -13.44 5.93 -10.70
N ILE A 7 -13.51 4.81 -10.01
CA ILE A 7 -12.50 3.75 -10.12
C ILE A 7 -12.79 2.97 -11.41
N ILE A 8 -11.84 3.03 -12.35
CA ILE A 8 -11.94 2.34 -13.65
C ILE A 8 -11.27 0.98 -13.63
N ARG A 9 -10.31 0.76 -12.73
CA ARG A 9 -9.61 -0.53 -12.59
C ARG A 9 -9.18 -0.78 -11.15
N SER A 10 -9.28 -2.04 -10.73
CA SER A 10 -8.75 -2.52 -9.45
C SER A 10 -8.05 -3.85 -9.69
N GLU A 11 -6.75 -3.90 -9.42
CA GLU A 11 -5.95 -5.11 -9.60
C GLU A 11 -4.97 -5.33 -8.46
N VAL A 12 -4.46 -6.56 -8.36
CA VAL A 12 -3.33 -6.87 -7.48
C VAL A 12 -2.10 -7.01 -8.34
N LEU A 13 -1.17 -6.08 -8.16
CA LEU A 13 0.11 -6.12 -8.84
C LEU A 13 1.10 -6.92 -8.00
N ARG A 14 1.67 -7.97 -8.59
CA ARG A 14 2.68 -8.83 -7.96
C ARG A 14 4.09 -8.41 -8.37
N PRO A 15 5.12 -8.77 -7.58
CA PRO A 15 6.50 -8.65 -8.00
C PRO A 15 6.72 -9.26 -9.39
N SER A 16 7.57 -8.65 -10.21
CA SER A 16 8.08 -9.33 -11.40
C SER A 16 8.78 -10.62 -10.96
N PRO A 17 8.59 -11.75 -11.67
CA PRO A 17 9.16 -13.04 -11.27
C PRO A 17 10.68 -12.92 -11.12
N ALA A 18 11.14 -12.86 -9.88
CA ALA A 18 12.53 -13.07 -9.50
C ALA A 18 12.70 -14.57 -9.24
N SER A 19 13.85 -15.12 -9.62
CA SER A 19 14.21 -16.54 -9.49
C SER A 19 13.85 -17.09 -8.11
N GLY A 20 12.75 -17.84 -8.03
CA GLY A 20 12.30 -18.72 -6.94
C GLY A 20 12.81 -18.43 -5.53
N GLY A 21 12.10 -17.59 -4.78
CA GLY A 21 12.21 -17.56 -3.32
C GLY A 21 11.09 -18.40 -2.69
N SER A 22 11.44 -19.36 -1.83
CA SER A 22 10.44 -20.01 -0.96
C SER A 22 9.77 -18.97 -0.07
N GLU A 23 8.53 -19.20 0.37
CA GLU A 23 7.88 -18.36 1.39
C GLU A 23 8.81 -18.24 2.61
N ARG A 24 9.15 -17.00 2.97
CA ARG A 24 10.05 -16.66 4.08
C ARG A 24 9.31 -15.78 5.07
N ALA A 25 9.57 -15.99 6.36
CA ALA A 25 9.11 -15.10 7.41
C ALA A 25 10.24 -14.15 7.83
N ALA A 26 10.01 -12.85 7.73
CA ALA A 26 10.90 -11.82 8.25
C ALA A 26 10.40 -11.32 9.61
N LYS A 27 11.30 -11.30 10.60
CA LYS A 27 10.97 -10.89 11.97
C LYS A 27 10.82 -9.37 12.05
N LEU A 28 9.78 -8.91 12.77
CA LEU A 28 9.66 -7.52 13.17
C LEU A 28 10.70 -7.19 14.25
N THR A 29 11.40 -6.07 14.09
CA THR A 29 12.32 -5.52 15.08
C THR A 29 11.57 -4.93 16.27
N ALA A 30 12.31 -4.54 17.32
CA ALA A 30 11.71 -3.83 18.46
C ALA A 30 11.07 -2.49 18.03
N PHE A 31 11.65 -1.79 17.06
CA PHE A 31 11.12 -0.53 16.54
C PHE A 31 9.84 -0.74 15.73
N ASP A 32 9.80 -1.76 14.87
CA ASP A 32 8.59 -2.09 14.10
C ASP A 32 7.40 -2.42 15.02
N ARG A 33 7.68 -3.07 16.16
CA ARG A 33 6.65 -3.43 17.16
C ARG A 33 6.19 -2.25 18.00
N ALA A 34 7.04 -1.24 18.17
CA ALA A 34 6.74 -0.01 18.89
C ALA A 34 6.02 1.03 18.01
N ALA A 35 6.10 0.90 16.69
CA ALA A 35 5.40 1.75 15.74
C ALA A 35 3.88 1.53 15.76
N THR A 36 3.12 2.56 15.38
CA THR A 36 1.67 2.48 15.22
C THR A 36 1.31 1.50 14.11
N ASP A 37 0.36 0.61 14.40
CA ASP A 37 -0.21 -0.28 13.39
C ASP A 37 -1.25 0.49 12.55
N GLY A 38 -0.79 1.04 11.42
CA GLY A 38 -1.62 1.84 10.53
C GLY A 38 -0.95 2.17 9.21
N HIS A 39 -1.77 2.56 8.23
CA HIS A 39 -1.29 3.07 6.95
C HIS A 39 -0.83 4.53 7.12
N ILE A 40 0.30 4.86 6.51
CA ILE A 40 0.78 6.25 6.42
C ILE A 40 0.39 6.80 5.05
N PRO A 41 -0.56 7.76 4.98
CA PRO A 41 -1.03 8.30 3.72
C PRO A 41 -0.02 9.27 3.08
N ALA A 42 0.07 9.23 1.76
CA ALA A 42 0.83 10.19 0.97
C ALA A 42 0.16 10.40 -0.40
N ALA A 43 0.09 11.67 -0.84
CA ALA A 43 -0.44 12.04 -2.15
C ALA A 43 0.59 12.86 -2.93
N PHE A 44 0.67 12.60 -4.23
CA PHE A 44 1.58 13.27 -5.15
C PHE A 44 0.79 13.70 -6.40
N ALA A 45 1.14 14.86 -6.94
CA ALA A 45 0.50 15.45 -8.11
C ALA A 45 1.55 15.78 -9.18
N TRP A 46 1.21 15.55 -10.44
CA TRP A 46 2.08 15.82 -11.59
C TRP A 46 1.28 16.51 -12.68
N GLU A 47 1.82 17.57 -13.28
CA GLU A 47 1.26 18.20 -14.48
C GLU A 47 1.27 17.23 -15.68
N ALA A 48 2.31 16.41 -15.78
CA ALA A 48 2.43 15.35 -16.77
C ALA A 48 2.91 14.05 -16.10
N ALA A 49 2.00 13.09 -15.96
CA ALA A 49 2.30 11.79 -15.37
C ALA A 49 2.80 10.79 -16.44
N PRO A 50 3.65 9.81 -16.07
CA PRO A 50 3.90 8.64 -16.90
C PRO A 50 2.60 7.86 -17.15
N SER A 51 2.60 7.00 -18.18
CA SER A 51 1.45 6.12 -18.42
C SER A 51 1.22 5.15 -17.25
N ASN A 52 -0.03 4.73 -17.05
CA ASN A 52 -0.39 3.76 -15.99
C ASN A 52 0.45 2.47 -16.12
N ASP A 53 0.72 2.01 -17.34
CA ASP A 53 1.54 0.83 -17.58
C ASP A 53 3.01 1.04 -17.20
N ALA A 54 3.58 2.24 -17.41
CA ALA A 54 4.92 2.57 -16.96
C ALA A 54 5.02 2.59 -15.43
N ILE A 55 4.02 3.17 -14.76
CA ILE A 55 3.93 3.19 -13.28
C ILE A 55 3.84 1.76 -12.74
N LYS A 56 2.96 0.92 -13.30
CA LYS A 56 2.81 -0.48 -12.88
C LYS A 56 4.06 -1.31 -13.16
N GLY A 57 4.71 -1.13 -14.31
CA GLY A 57 5.97 -1.79 -14.62
C GLY A 57 7.07 -1.43 -13.62
N GLY A 58 7.22 -0.13 -13.30
CA GLY A 58 8.15 0.34 -12.27
C GLY A 58 7.84 -0.21 -10.88
N LEU A 59 6.56 -0.22 -10.49
CA LEU A 59 6.12 -0.77 -9.21
C LEU A 59 6.42 -2.27 -9.10
N ALA A 60 6.12 -3.06 -10.14
CA ALA A 60 6.41 -4.50 -10.15
C ALA A 60 7.91 -4.80 -9.97
N ALA A 61 8.78 -3.99 -10.59
CA ALA A 61 10.23 -4.10 -10.43
C ALA A 61 10.69 -3.71 -9.01
N VAL A 62 10.10 -2.68 -8.41
CA VAL A 62 10.35 -2.31 -7.01
C VAL A 62 9.93 -3.42 -6.05
N LEU A 63 8.74 -4.00 -6.24
CA LEU A 63 8.24 -5.10 -5.40
C LEU A 63 9.17 -6.32 -5.43
N ALA A 64 9.81 -6.61 -6.57
CA ALA A 64 10.80 -7.68 -6.68
C ALA A 64 12.07 -7.41 -5.86
N ARG A 65 12.44 -6.13 -5.69
CA ARG A 65 13.60 -5.71 -4.87
C ARG A 65 13.27 -5.56 -3.38
N PHE A 66 12.01 -5.27 -3.06
CA PHE A 66 11.53 -5.02 -1.70
C PHE A 66 10.34 -5.94 -1.35
N PRO A 67 10.58 -7.24 -1.11
CA PRO A 67 9.54 -8.24 -0.96
C PRO A 67 8.58 -7.99 0.23
N HIS A 68 9.03 -7.23 1.25
CA HIS A 68 8.18 -6.82 2.37
C HIS A 68 6.94 -6.02 1.91
N LEU A 69 7.05 -5.24 0.82
CA LEU A 69 5.95 -4.45 0.28
C LEU A 69 4.88 -5.32 -0.39
N ALA A 70 5.26 -6.48 -0.92
CA ALA A 70 4.35 -7.43 -1.54
C ALA A 70 3.87 -8.53 -0.57
N GLY A 71 4.39 -8.56 0.66
CA GLY A 71 4.08 -9.56 1.68
C GLY A 71 2.78 -9.29 2.43
N ARG A 72 2.55 -10.07 3.49
CA ARG A 72 1.45 -9.86 4.44
C ARG A 72 1.95 -9.96 5.86
N PHE A 73 1.35 -9.22 6.79
CA PHE A 73 1.53 -9.52 8.21
C PHE A 73 1.03 -10.93 8.52
N GLY A 74 1.70 -11.57 9.47
CA GLY A 74 1.40 -12.92 9.90
C GLY A 74 1.99 -13.22 11.27
N VAL A 75 1.94 -14.49 11.62
CA VAL A 75 2.44 -15.04 12.87
C VAL A 75 3.43 -16.15 12.53
N ASP A 76 4.61 -16.15 13.16
CA ASP A 76 5.61 -17.20 13.01
C ASP A 76 5.25 -18.46 13.83
N GLU A 77 6.01 -19.55 13.66
CA GLU A 77 5.79 -20.83 14.36
C GLU A 77 5.84 -20.70 15.90
N ARG A 78 6.40 -19.61 16.43
CA ARG A 78 6.51 -19.34 17.87
C ARG A 78 5.44 -18.36 18.36
N GLY A 79 4.47 -18.00 17.53
CA GLY A 79 3.41 -17.06 17.89
C GLY A 79 3.81 -15.59 17.76
N GLY A 80 5.00 -15.27 17.25
CA GLY A 80 5.50 -13.91 17.09
C GLY A 80 5.01 -13.24 15.81
N ARG A 81 4.65 -11.94 15.87
CA ARG A 81 4.31 -11.15 14.68
C ARG A 81 5.49 -11.08 13.70
N CYS A 82 5.23 -11.35 12.42
CA CYS A 82 6.22 -11.36 11.35
C CYS A 82 5.64 -10.83 10.02
N PHE A 83 6.53 -10.51 9.07
CA PHE A 83 6.17 -10.32 7.67
C PHE A 83 6.32 -11.65 6.91
N ARG A 84 5.23 -12.16 6.34
CA ARG A 84 5.26 -13.26 5.37
C ARG A 84 5.58 -12.71 4.00
N LEU A 85 6.73 -13.12 3.46
CA LEU A 85 7.20 -12.75 2.12
C LEU A 85 6.63 -13.77 1.13
N ASN A 86 5.35 -13.59 0.79
CA ASN A 86 4.53 -14.54 0.03
C ASN A 86 4.09 -14.00 -1.34
N ASP A 87 4.69 -12.91 -1.80
CA ASP A 87 4.40 -12.26 -3.09
C ASP A 87 2.91 -12.02 -3.36
N ALA A 88 2.12 -11.82 -2.30
CA ALA A 88 0.70 -11.55 -2.40
C ALA A 88 0.39 -10.25 -3.16
N GLY A 89 1.39 -9.37 -3.31
CA GLY A 89 1.34 -8.16 -4.13
C GLY A 89 0.60 -7.02 -3.45
N VAL A 90 0.48 -5.91 -4.18
CA VAL A 90 -0.14 -4.66 -3.72
C VAL A 90 -1.41 -4.36 -4.52
N ARG A 91 -2.38 -3.72 -3.87
CA ARG A 91 -3.58 -3.22 -4.55
C ARG A 91 -3.21 -1.98 -5.36
N VAL A 92 -3.55 -1.99 -6.65
CA VAL A 92 -3.45 -0.83 -7.53
C VAL A 92 -4.86 -0.47 -7.99
N LEU A 93 -5.22 0.79 -7.83
CA LEU A 93 -6.48 1.35 -8.31
C LEU A 93 -6.15 2.42 -9.35
N GLU A 94 -6.79 2.33 -10.51
CA GLU A 94 -6.77 3.40 -11.51
C GLU A 94 -8.14 4.07 -11.47
N ALA A 95 -8.15 5.40 -11.48
CA ALA A 95 -9.36 6.20 -11.35
C ALA A 95 -9.31 7.43 -12.25
N THR A 96 -10.48 7.94 -12.62
CA THR A 96 -10.66 9.21 -13.33
C THR A 96 -11.42 10.19 -12.45
N ALA A 97 -11.10 11.47 -12.57
CA ALA A 97 -11.78 12.55 -11.85
C ALA A 97 -12.46 13.48 -12.86
N ALA A 98 -13.66 13.94 -12.54
CA ALA A 98 -14.40 14.89 -13.37
C ALA A 98 -13.93 16.35 -13.16
N ALA A 99 -12.62 16.57 -13.02
CA ALA A 99 -11.96 17.86 -12.90
C ALA A 99 -10.54 17.80 -13.46
N ASP A 100 -9.99 18.95 -13.86
CA ASP A 100 -8.55 19.06 -14.10
C ASP A 100 -7.76 19.12 -12.77
N LEU A 101 -6.43 19.05 -12.86
CA LEU A 101 -5.57 19.03 -11.68
C LEU A 101 -5.71 20.30 -10.84
N THR A 102 -5.86 21.47 -11.47
CA THR A 102 -6.01 22.74 -10.74
C THR A 102 -7.31 22.78 -9.95
N GLY A 103 -8.42 22.36 -10.57
CA GLY A 103 -9.72 22.24 -9.93
C GLY A 103 -9.72 21.20 -8.81
N ALA A 104 -9.02 20.08 -8.98
CA ALA A 104 -8.89 19.06 -7.94
C ALA A 104 -8.08 19.57 -6.73
N LEU A 105 -6.97 20.29 -6.97
CA LEU A 105 -6.10 20.83 -5.92
C LEU A 105 -6.67 22.07 -5.21
N ALA A 106 -7.69 22.71 -5.78
CA ALA A 106 -8.42 23.79 -5.10
C ALA A 106 -9.20 23.28 -3.86
N HIS A 107 -9.34 21.97 -3.70
CA HIS A 107 -9.94 21.33 -2.52
C HIS A 107 -8.87 20.92 -1.51
N ASP A 108 -9.25 20.82 -0.23
CA ASP A 108 -8.35 20.40 0.84
C ASP A 108 -8.04 18.89 0.76
N VAL A 109 -7.04 18.54 -0.05
CA VAL A 109 -6.57 17.16 -0.22
C VAL A 109 -6.05 16.59 1.10
N ALA A 110 -5.41 17.41 1.93
CA ALA A 110 -4.80 16.97 3.19
C ALA A 110 -5.87 16.52 4.21
N ALA A 111 -7.01 17.20 4.26
CA ALA A 111 -8.13 16.82 5.13
C ALA A 111 -8.70 15.43 4.81
N HIS A 112 -8.61 14.98 3.56
CA HIS A 112 -9.30 13.77 3.08
C HIS A 112 -8.38 12.61 2.71
N VAL A 113 -7.05 12.78 2.70
CA VAL A 113 -6.10 11.73 2.28
C VAL A 113 -6.22 10.45 3.11
N ASN A 114 -6.60 10.56 4.39
CA ASN A 114 -6.83 9.40 5.27
C ASN A 114 -7.99 8.51 4.80
N GLU A 115 -8.94 9.06 4.05
CA GLU A 115 -10.12 8.34 3.57
C GLU A 115 -9.79 7.41 2.39
N LEU A 116 -8.64 7.59 1.75
CA LEU A 116 -8.19 6.79 0.62
C LEU A 116 -7.62 5.43 1.03
N TYR A 117 -7.39 5.22 2.33
CA TYR A 117 -6.74 4.01 2.84
C TYR A 117 -7.75 3.12 3.58
N PRO A 118 -7.57 1.79 3.53
CA PRO A 118 -8.30 0.89 4.40
C PRO A 118 -8.10 1.33 5.85
N LYS A 119 -9.22 1.52 6.57
CA LYS A 119 -9.17 1.77 8.01
C LYS A 119 -8.58 0.51 8.65
N ALA A 120 -7.45 0.65 9.34
CA ALA A 120 -6.88 -0.46 10.08
C ALA A 120 -7.91 -0.94 11.10
N ASP A 121 -8.09 -2.27 11.20
CA ASP A 121 -8.94 -2.86 12.22
C ASP A 121 -8.33 -2.52 13.59
N LYS A 122 -8.94 -1.58 14.30
CA LYS A 122 -8.57 -1.24 15.68
C LYS A 122 -9.01 -2.37 16.63
N VAL A 123 -8.53 -3.59 16.45
CA VAL A 123 -8.73 -4.62 17.48
C VAL A 123 -7.70 -4.37 18.56
N ILE A 124 -7.88 -3.31 19.35
CA ILE A 124 -7.03 -3.08 20.53
C ILE A 124 -7.45 -4.04 21.64
N ASN A 125 -6.91 -5.25 21.61
CA ASN A 125 -7.03 -6.22 22.70
C ASN A 125 -5.65 -6.77 23.07
N TRP A 126 -4.87 -6.01 23.83
CA TRP A 126 -3.69 -6.58 24.49
C TRP A 126 -3.60 -6.08 25.93
N ARG A 127 -3.78 -7.04 26.84
CA ARG A 127 -3.26 -6.97 28.20
C ARG A 127 -1.74 -6.95 28.12
N VAL A 128 -1.15 -5.94 28.74
CA VAL A 128 0.27 -5.89 29.09
C VAL A 128 0.53 -7.00 30.11
N ILE A 129 1.53 -7.84 29.84
CA ILE A 129 2.33 -8.52 30.87
C ILE A 129 3.77 -8.09 30.62
#